data_AF-A0A6J5WFK1-F1
#
_entry.id   AF-A0A6J5WFK1-F1
#
_cell.length_a   1.000
_cell.length_b   1.000
_cell.length_c   1.000
_cell.angle_alpha   90.00
_cell.angle_beta   90.00
_cell.angle_gamma   90.00
#
_symmetry.space_group_name_H-M   'P 1'
#
loop_
_entity.id
_entity.type
_entity.pdbx_description
1 polymer ?
#
loop_
_entity_poly.entity_id
_entity_poly.type
_entity_poly.pdbx_seq_one_letter_code
_entity_poly.pdbx_strand_id
1 'polypeptide(L)'
;MVCDIGSEASIDESDKMLSLTNKNFQSREDLIEAARKIAFVQGYALVIRRSKSEIYVVLGCDRGGNYKSRKVPLEERKKKSASRLINCPFEIWGKKKRKLQGFWKLEIKSLLHNHEPSTDMSGHPYCR
;
A
#
# COMPACT_ATOMS: atom_id res chain seq x y z
N MET A 1 -37.31 3.59 26.84
CA MET A 1 -36.03 3.09 26.34
C MET A 1 -36.06 3.22 24.83
N VAL A 2 -35.43 4.25 24.29
CA VAL A 2 -35.07 4.30 22.87
C VAL A 2 -33.56 4.41 22.85
N CYS A 3 -32.93 3.36 22.33
CA CYS A 3 -31.48 3.22 22.24
C CYS A 3 -31.10 3.52 20.80
N ASP A 4 -30.89 4.80 20.47
CA ASP A 4 -30.36 5.16 19.15
C ASP A 4 -28.84 5.26 19.23
N ILE A 5 -28.28 4.06 19.03
CA ILE A 5 -27.18 3.70 18.12
C ILE A 5 -26.23 4.85 17.79
N GLY A 6 -25.00 4.70 18.29
CA GLY A 6 -23.93 5.65 18.18
C GLY A 6 -23.61 6.06 16.75
N SER A 7 -23.31 7.35 16.63
CA SER A 7 -22.60 7.94 15.51
C SER A 7 -21.27 7.20 15.30
N GLU A 8 -21.28 6.22 14.40
CA GLU A 8 -20.06 5.57 13.93
C GLU A 8 -19.23 6.64 13.20
N ALA A 9 -18.12 7.01 13.84
CA ALA A 9 -17.25 8.07 13.41
C ALA A 9 -16.76 7.82 11.97
N SER A 10 -17.14 8.73 11.08
CA SER A 10 -16.48 8.99 9.79
C SER A 10 -15.06 9.48 10.05
N ILE A 11 -14.19 8.58 10.51
CA ILE A 11 -12.74 8.81 10.50
C ILE A 11 -12.33 8.69 9.04
N ASP A 12 -11.94 9.81 8.43
CA ASP A 12 -11.54 9.91 7.03
C ASP A 12 -10.52 8.80 6.73
N GLU A 13 -10.70 8.06 5.65
CA GLU A 13 -9.87 6.88 5.39
C GLU A 13 -8.37 7.22 5.33
N SER A 14 -8.04 8.44 4.90
CA SER A 14 -6.68 8.99 4.91
C SER A 14 -6.09 9.11 6.32
N ASP A 15 -6.92 9.37 7.33
CA ASP A 15 -6.52 9.55 8.73
C ASP A 15 -5.89 8.27 9.30
N LYS A 16 -6.37 7.10 8.88
CA LYS A 16 -5.83 5.82 9.35
C LYS A 16 -4.39 5.64 8.87
N MET A 17 -4.11 5.94 7.60
CA MET A 17 -2.74 5.85 7.06
C MET A 17 -1.83 6.93 7.68
N LEU A 18 -2.35 8.14 7.87
CA LEU A 18 -1.66 9.24 8.56
C LEU A 18 -1.28 8.86 9.99
N SER A 19 -2.14 8.16 10.71
CA SER A 19 -1.87 7.71 12.10
C SER A 19 -0.61 6.84 12.21
N LEU A 20 -0.25 6.09 11.15
CA LEU A 20 0.94 5.25 11.14
C LEU A 20 2.25 6.05 11.14
N THR A 21 2.24 7.31 10.67
CA THR A 21 3.44 8.17 10.68
C THR A 21 3.90 8.53 12.09
N ASN A 22 2.96 8.55 13.04
CA ASN A 22 3.23 8.82 14.44
C ASN A 22 3.71 7.58 15.21
N LYS A 23 3.52 6.38 14.66
CA LYS A 23 3.93 5.12 15.27
C LYS A 23 5.42 4.83 15.05
N ASN A 24 6.02 4.17 16.04
CA ASN A 24 7.34 3.54 15.93
C ASN A 24 7.13 2.03 15.77
N PHE A 25 7.71 1.45 14.73
CA PHE A 25 7.66 0.01 14.48
C PHE A 25 8.99 -0.63 14.90
N GLN A 26 8.91 -1.80 15.52
CA GLN A 26 10.09 -2.55 15.97
C GLN A 26 10.84 -3.14 14.78
N SER A 27 10.10 -3.68 13.82
CA SER A 27 10.66 -4.28 12.62
C SER A 27 10.14 -3.63 11.33
N ARG A 28 10.83 -3.94 10.24
CA ARG A 28 10.41 -3.59 8.89
C ARG A 28 9.08 -4.29 8.56
N GLU A 29 8.94 -5.53 8.99
CA GLU A 29 7.81 -6.42 8.72
C GLU A 29 6.55 -5.89 9.41
N ASP A 30 6.65 -5.43 10.68
CA ASP A 30 5.53 -4.82 11.40
C ASP A 30 4.98 -3.57 10.70
N LEU A 31 5.88 -2.74 10.17
CA LEU A 31 5.50 -1.54 9.41
C LEU A 31 4.75 -1.92 8.14
N ILE A 32 5.27 -2.90 7.40
CA ILE A 32 4.67 -3.38 6.14
C ILE A 32 3.30 -3.97 6.40
N GLU A 33 3.17 -4.80 7.43
CA GLU A 33 1.93 -5.47 7.82
C GLU A 33 0.86 -4.45 8.21
N ALA A 34 1.21 -3.48 9.06
CA ALA A 34 0.29 -2.41 9.45
C ALA A 34 -0.21 -1.59 8.26
N ALA A 35 0.69 -1.19 7.35
CA ALA A 35 0.32 -0.43 6.17
C ALA A 35 -0.57 -1.24 5.22
N ARG A 36 -0.25 -2.52 5.00
CA ARG A 36 -1.07 -3.43 4.18
C ARG A 36 -2.45 -3.66 4.76
N LYS A 37 -2.56 -3.85 6.07
CA LYS A 37 -3.85 -4.04 6.73
C LYS A 37 -4.77 -2.84 6.55
N ILE A 38 -4.26 -1.62 6.69
CA ILE A 38 -5.05 -0.40 6.47
C ILE A 38 -5.50 -0.30 5.01
N ALA A 39 -4.56 -0.43 4.07
CA ALA A 39 -4.89 -0.38 2.65
C ALA A 39 -5.89 -1.47 2.26
N PHE A 40 -5.76 -2.68 2.83
CA PHE A 40 -6.67 -3.79 2.57
C PHE A 40 -8.10 -3.49 3.01
N VAL A 41 -8.28 -2.91 4.19
CA VAL A 41 -9.60 -2.46 4.68
C VAL A 41 -10.20 -1.39 3.76
N GLN A 42 -9.36 -0.57 3.12
CA GLN A 42 -9.76 0.44 2.12
C GLN A 42 -9.95 -0.13 0.71
N GLY A 43 -9.84 -1.46 0.52
CA GLY A 43 -9.97 -2.09 -0.80
C GLY A 43 -8.76 -1.90 -1.73
N TYR A 44 -7.60 -1.56 -1.19
CA TYR A 44 -6.35 -1.40 -1.92
C TYR A 44 -5.32 -2.48 -1.54
N ALA A 45 -4.49 -2.86 -2.51
CA ALA A 45 -3.39 -3.78 -2.31
C ALA A 45 -2.05 -3.04 -2.37
N LEU A 46 -1.17 -3.26 -1.37
CA LEU A 46 0.17 -2.67 -1.36
C LEU A 46 1.27 -3.69 -1.63
N VAL A 47 2.15 -3.34 -2.57
CA VAL A 47 3.31 -4.13 -2.99
C VAL A 47 4.61 -3.39 -2.67
N ILE A 48 5.67 -4.16 -2.40
CA ILE A 48 7.02 -3.59 -2.24
C ILE A 48 7.54 -3.20 -3.63
N ARG A 49 7.81 -1.91 -3.83
CA ARG A 49 8.34 -1.38 -5.09
C ARG A 49 9.85 -1.44 -5.12
N ARG A 50 10.50 -1.02 -4.03
CA ARG A 50 11.94 -1.02 -3.84
C ARG A 50 12.25 -1.18 -2.36
N SER A 51 13.39 -1.75 -2.03
CA SER A 51 13.85 -1.83 -0.65
C SER A 51 15.36 -1.95 -0.59
N LYS A 52 15.93 -1.47 0.51
CA LYS A 52 17.30 -1.76 0.93
C LYS A 52 17.24 -2.26 2.36
N SER A 53 17.74 -3.48 2.58
CA SER A 53 17.74 -4.12 3.89
C SER A 53 18.28 -3.18 4.97
N GLU A 54 17.65 -3.16 6.14
CA GLU A 54 18.02 -2.33 7.29
C GLU A 54 18.04 -0.80 7.07
N ILE A 55 17.58 -0.30 5.91
CA ILE A 55 17.62 1.13 5.57
C ILE A 55 16.24 1.65 5.20
N TYR A 56 15.62 1.09 4.15
CA TYR A 56 14.30 1.56 3.70
C TYR A 56 13.49 0.48 2.96
N VAL A 57 12.18 0.66 2.94
CA VAL A 57 11.23 -0.03 2.07
C VAL A 57 10.28 1.00 1.46
N VAL A 58 9.95 0.85 0.18
CA VAL A 58 8.95 1.67 -0.52
C VAL A 58 7.77 0.77 -0.85
N LEU A 59 6.59 1.13 -0.37
CA LEU A 59 5.33 0.47 -0.70
C LEU A 59 4.55 1.35 -1.68
N GLY A 60 3.95 0.73 -2.69
CA GLY A 60 3.04 1.39 -3.61
C GLY A 60 1.82 0.51 -3.88
N CYS A 61 0.77 1.10 -4.44
CA CYS A 61 -0.43 0.35 -4.86
C CYS A 61 -0.05 -0.74 -5.88
N ASP A 62 -0.68 -1.91 -5.87
CA ASP A 62 -0.48 -3.01 -6.85
C ASP A 62 -0.66 -2.53 -8.30
N ARG A 63 -1.57 -1.57 -8.52
CA ARG A 63 -1.85 -0.93 -9.81
C ARG A 63 -0.86 0.18 -10.22
N GLY A 64 0.18 0.44 -9.43
CA GLY A 64 1.21 1.44 -9.72
C GLY A 64 2.21 1.04 -10.82
N GLY A 65 2.84 2.04 -11.44
CA GLY A 65 3.87 1.88 -12.47
C GLY A 65 3.34 1.67 -13.89
N ASN A 66 4.27 1.63 -14.85
CA ASN A 66 4.00 1.49 -16.28
C ASN A 66 4.67 0.22 -16.84
N TYR A 67 4.00 -0.44 -17.78
CA TYR A 67 4.62 -1.54 -18.51
C TYR A 67 5.78 -1.00 -19.35
N LYS A 68 6.99 -1.49 -19.10
CA LYS A 68 8.09 -1.33 -20.05
C LYS A 68 7.83 -2.30 -21.20
N SER A 69 7.52 -1.77 -22.38
CA SER A 69 7.46 -2.59 -23.58
C SER A 69 8.81 -3.29 -23.77
N ARG A 70 8.89 -4.58 -23.45
CA ARG A 70 9.93 -5.42 -24.05
C ARG A 70 9.71 -5.34 -25.56
N LYS A 71 10.77 -5.07 -26.32
CA LYS A 71 10.80 -5.19 -27.78
C LYS A 71 10.63 -6.67 -28.12
N VAL A 72 9.43 -7.19 -27.95
CA VAL A 72 9.06 -8.54 -28.39
C VAL A 72 8.41 -8.36 -29.76
N PRO A 73 8.88 -9.05 -30.80
CA PRO A 73 8.22 -9.06 -32.11
C PRO A 73 6.73 -9.36 -31.95
N LEU A 74 5.88 -8.70 -32.76
CA LEU A 74 4.43 -8.82 -32.67
C LEU A 74 3.95 -10.28 -32.75
N GLU A 75 4.65 -11.10 -33.54
CA GLU A 75 4.39 -12.53 -33.76
C GLU A 75 4.56 -13.39 -32.49
N GLU A 76 5.39 -12.96 -31.54
CA GLU A 76 5.65 -13.69 -30.29
C GLU A 76 4.85 -13.14 -29.09
N ARG A 77 4.05 -12.09 -29.32
CA ARG A 77 3.25 -11.45 -28.28
C ARG A 77 2.03 -12.31 -27.95
N LYS A 78 2.24 -13.37 -27.16
CA LYS A 78 1.14 -14.07 -26.45
C LYS A 78 0.27 -13.00 -25.77
N LYS A 79 -1.05 -13.01 -25.96
CA LYS A 79 -2.02 -12.13 -25.28
C LYS A 79 -1.90 -12.35 -23.77
N LYS A 80 -0.95 -11.65 -23.14
CA LYS A 80 -0.84 -11.61 -21.69
C LYS A 80 -2.00 -10.77 -21.21
N SER A 81 -2.79 -11.34 -20.29
CA SER A 81 -3.82 -10.69 -19.48
C SER A 81 -3.63 -9.18 -19.43
N ALA A 82 -4.68 -8.41 -19.72
CA ALA A 82 -4.67 -6.96 -19.60
C ALA A 82 -3.98 -6.58 -18.27
N SER A 83 -2.85 -5.86 -18.39
CA SER A 83 -2.06 -5.45 -17.26
C SER A 83 -2.93 -4.58 -16.35
N ARG A 84 -3.01 -4.92 -15.05
CA ARG A 84 -3.74 -4.09 -14.05
C ARG A 84 -3.03 -2.77 -13.72
N LEU A 85 -1.82 -2.54 -14.27
CA LEU A 85 -1.04 -1.33 -14.01
C LEU A 85 -1.64 -0.11 -14.74
N ILE A 86 -1.93 0.95 -13.99
CA ILE A 86 -2.51 2.22 -14.47
C ILE A 86 -1.75 3.43 -13.92
N ASN A 87 -0.50 3.23 -13.51
CA ASN A 87 0.35 4.26 -12.92
C ASN A 87 -0.24 4.94 -11.67
N CYS A 88 -0.92 4.19 -10.80
CA CYS A 88 -1.43 4.71 -9.54
C CYS A 88 -0.33 5.42 -8.73
N PRO A 89 -0.53 6.68 -8.28
CA PRO A 89 0.52 7.49 -7.67
C PRO A 89 0.72 7.22 -6.17
N PHE A 90 -0.10 6.37 -5.53
CA PHE A 90 0.07 6.00 -4.12
C PHE A 90 1.48 5.48 -3.85
N GLU A 91 2.16 6.11 -2.90
CA GLU A 91 3.52 5.73 -2.47
C GLU A 91 3.77 6.15 -1.00
N ILE A 92 4.26 5.20 -0.21
CA ILE A 92 4.72 5.43 1.16
C ILE A 92 6.08 4.77 1.38
N TRP A 93 6.84 5.31 2.32
CA TRP A 93 8.19 4.89 2.65
C TRP A 93 8.25 4.42 4.09
N GLY A 94 8.84 3.26 4.35
CA GLY A 94 9.32 2.87 5.67
C GLY A 94 10.81 3.12 5.76
N LYS A 95 11.28 3.92 6.72
CA LYS A 95 12.71 4.21 6.93
C LYS A 95 13.14 3.83 8.34
N LYS A 96 14.30 3.19 8.45
CA LYS A 96 14.92 2.89 9.74
C LYS A 96 15.54 4.17 10.34
N LYS A 97 15.09 4.59 11.52
CA LYS A 97 15.57 5.78 12.23
C LYS A 97 16.66 5.38 13.21
N ARG A 98 17.93 5.50 12.78
CA ARG A 98 19.11 5.17 13.61
C ARG A 98 19.14 5.91 14.95
N LYS A 99 18.66 7.15 15.00
CA LYS A 99 18.61 7.98 16.21
C LYS A 99 17.51 7.57 17.20
N LEU A 100 16.50 6.84 16.77
CA LEU A 100 15.37 6.39 17.59
C LEU A 100 15.52 4.89 17.88
N GLN A 101 16.64 4.47 18.47
CA GLN A 101 16.89 3.07 18.83
C GLN A 101 16.79 2.06 17.65
N GLY A 102 16.82 2.54 16.40
CA GLY A 102 16.64 1.70 15.22
C GLY A 102 15.19 1.41 14.84
N PHE A 103 14.19 2.10 15.41
CA PHE A 103 12.79 1.95 15.02
C PHE A 103 12.56 2.30 13.54
N TRP A 104 11.55 1.66 12.97
CA TRP A 104 11.05 1.97 11.64
C TRP A 104 9.93 3.00 11.73
N LYS A 105 9.96 4.00 10.84
CA LYS A 105 8.91 5.02 10.70
C LYS A 105 8.39 5.10 9.28
N LEU A 106 7.08 5.32 9.18
CA LEU A 106 6.39 5.58 7.93
C LEU A 106 6.51 7.06 7.55
N GLU A 107 6.80 7.33 6.28
CA GLU A 107 6.80 8.64 5.64
C GLU A 107 5.89 8.58 4.41
N ILE A 108 4.98 9.53 4.30
CA ILE A 108 4.03 9.59 3.18
C ILE A 108 4.68 10.34 2.02
N LYS A 109 4.63 9.75 0.83
CA LYS A 109 4.97 10.45 -0.42
C LYS A 109 3.71 10.89 -1.17
N SER A 110 2.72 9.99 -1.27
CA SER A 110 1.39 10.26 -1.83
C SER A 110 0.40 9.24 -1.28
N LEU A 111 -0.76 9.71 -0.81
CA LEU A 111 -1.89 8.85 -0.43
C LEU A 111 -2.96 8.73 -1.52
N LEU A 112 -2.76 9.38 -2.67
CA LEU A 112 -3.77 9.45 -3.71
C LEU A 112 -3.81 8.17 -4.55
N HIS A 113 -5.02 7.69 -4.80
CA HIS A 113 -5.31 6.67 -5.80
C HIS A 113 -5.98 7.32 -7.01
N ASN A 114 -5.66 6.84 -8.21
CA ASN A 114 -6.31 7.28 -9.45
C ASN A 114 -7.33 6.25 -9.96
N HIS A 115 -7.85 5.44 -9.04
CA HIS A 115 -8.85 4.42 -9.30
C HIS A 115 -9.62 4.13 -8.03
N GLU A 116 -10.85 3.64 -8.21
CA GLU A 116 -11.69 3.18 -7.12
C GLU A 116 -11.08 1.98 -6.37
N PRO A 117 -11.44 1.78 -5.09
CA PRO A 117 -11.18 0.56 -4.35
C PRO A 117 -11.60 -0.70 -5.11
N SER A 118 -10.89 -1.79 -4.91
CA SER A 118 -11.24 -3.09 -5.49
C SER A 118 -12.37 -3.75 -4.70
N THR A 119 -13.40 -4.23 -5.41
CA THR A 119 -14.51 -4.99 -4.82
C THR A 119 -14.17 -6.46 -4.57
N ASP A 120 -13.16 -6.99 -5.26
CA ASP A 120 -12.67 -8.36 -5.12
C ASP A 120 -11.21 -8.37 -4.64
N MET A 121 -11.04 -8.61 -3.34
CA MET A 121 -9.74 -8.74 -2.68
C MET A 121 -9.36 -10.21 -2.41
N SER A 122 -10.17 -11.19 -2.88
CA SER A 122 -9.98 -12.62 -2.59
C SER A 122 -8.68 -13.19 -3.15
N GLY A 123 -8.15 -12.59 -4.23
CA GLY A 123 -6.86 -12.95 -4.82
C GLY A 123 -5.64 -12.37 -4.09
N HIS A 124 -5.83 -11.55 -3.04
CA HIS A 124 -4.72 -10.91 -2.35
C HIS A 124 -3.98 -11.90 -1.44
N PRO A 125 -2.64 -11.85 -1.36
CA PRO A 125 -1.86 -12.73 -0.46
C PRO A 125 -2.25 -12.61 1.02
N TYR A 126 -2.96 -11.53 1.38
CA TYR A 126 -3.47 -11.31 2.73
C TYR A 126 -4.73 -12.12 3.05
N CYS A 127 -5.44 -12.61 2.04
CA CYS A 127 -6.67 -13.40 2.17
C CYS A 127 -6.45 -14.92 2.06
N ARG A 128 -5.18 -15.37 2.00
CA ARG A 128 -4.79 -16.76 1.81
C ARG A 128 -4.04 -17.32 3.00
#